data_AF-A0A8H5DAG9-F1
#
_entry.id   AF-A0A8H5DAG9-F1
#
_cell.length_a   1.000
_cell.length_b   1.000
_cell.length_c   1.000
_cell.angle_alpha   90.00
_cell.angle_beta   90.00
_cell.angle_gamma   90.00
#
_symmetry.space_group_name_H-M   'P 1'
#
loop_
_entity.id
_entity.type
_entity.pdbx_description
1 polymer ?
#
loop_
_entity_poly.entity_id
_entity_poly.type
_entity_poly.pdbx_seq_one_letter_code
_entity_poly.pdbx_strand_id
1 'polypeptide(L)'
;MSSETRNFPGLPPFPKDVPTVPLLRISLRKLLSCDKDEVKRLVDACEKIGFFYLDLQDAGSVSLILDDADELFAISKEFYNLSLEEKMKYDFSAQKSYFGYKAQGAVVVDSAGTRDRNESYNVLILVAAHL
;
A
#
# COMPACT_ATOMS: atom_id res chain seq x y z
N MET A 1 -27.73 -2.21 5.09
CA MET A 1 -26.36 -1.73 4.80
C MET A 1 -26.08 -2.05 3.35
N SER A 2 -26.50 -1.15 2.46
CA SER A 2 -26.28 -1.26 1.02
C SER A 2 -24.81 -1.04 0.72
N SER A 3 -24.11 -2.12 0.40
CA SER A 3 -22.85 -2.05 -0.35
C SER A 3 -23.15 -1.28 -1.63
N GLU A 4 -22.70 -0.03 -1.74
CA GLU A 4 -22.73 0.65 -3.04
C GLU A 4 -21.81 -0.13 -3.97
N THR A 5 -22.42 -0.92 -4.84
CA THR A 5 -21.73 -1.61 -5.92
C THR A 5 -21.21 -0.54 -6.85
N ARG A 6 -19.93 -0.16 -6.71
CA ARG A 6 -19.23 0.60 -7.75
C ARG A 6 -19.18 -0.30 -8.97
N ASN A 7 -20.17 -0.15 -9.85
CA ASN A 7 -20.21 -0.87 -11.11
C ASN A 7 -19.09 -0.34 -11.99
N PHE A 8 -18.21 -1.23 -12.43
CA PHE A 8 -17.21 -0.93 -13.45
C PHE A 8 -17.85 -1.20 -14.82
N PRO A 9 -18.33 -0.17 -15.54
CA PRO A 9 -19.02 -0.38 -16.80
C PRO A 9 -18.09 -1.08 -17.80
N GLY A 10 -18.59 -2.15 -18.43
CA GLY A 10 -17.83 -2.92 -19.43
C GLY A 10 -17.09 -4.15 -18.91
N LEU A 11 -17.10 -4.41 -17.59
CA LEU A 11 -16.58 -5.67 -17.03
C LEU A 11 -17.71 -6.69 -16.82
N PRO A 12 -17.45 -8.00 -17.01
CA PRO A 12 -18.41 -9.04 -16.67
C PRO A 12 -18.70 -9.03 -15.15
N PRO A 13 -19.90 -9.46 -14.72
CA PRO A 13 -20.21 -9.56 -13.30
C PRO A 13 -19.26 -10.56 -12.62
N PHE A 14 -18.93 -10.30 -11.35
CA PHE A 14 -18.14 -11.24 -10.56
C PHE A 14 -18.86 -12.61 -10.48
N PRO A 15 -18.13 -13.74 -10.59
CA PRO A 15 -18.74 -15.07 -10.51
C PRO A 15 -19.48 -15.30 -9.19
N LYS A 16 -20.62 -15.99 -9.23
CA LYS A 16 -21.47 -16.23 -8.04
C LYS A 16 -21.03 -17.43 -7.21
N ASP A 17 -20.17 -18.27 -7.78
CA ASP A 17 -19.72 -19.55 -7.28
C ASP A 17 -18.32 -19.50 -6.65
N VAL A 18 -17.69 -18.33 -6.66
CA VAL A 18 -16.40 -18.11 -6.00
C VAL A 18 -16.64 -17.60 -4.58
N PRO A 19 -16.10 -18.28 -3.54
CA PRO A 19 -16.18 -17.78 -2.17
C PRO A 19 -15.57 -16.40 -2.02
N THR A 20 -16.29 -15.49 -1.37
CA THR A 20 -15.82 -14.12 -1.11
C THR A 20 -15.73 -13.86 0.37
N VAL A 21 -14.79 -13.01 0.77
CA VAL A 21 -14.72 -12.44 2.12
C VAL A 21 -15.12 -10.96 2.04
N PRO A 22 -15.93 -10.44 2.97
CA PRO A 22 -16.25 -9.02 3.00
C PRO A 22 -14.99 -8.20 3.27
N LEU A 23 -14.59 -7.38 2.30
CA LEU A 23 -13.51 -6.42 2.46
C LEU A 23 -14.07 -5.18 3.15
N LEU A 24 -13.85 -5.10 4.47
CA LEU A 24 -14.35 -3.99 5.26
C LEU A 24 -13.70 -2.68 4.81
N ARG A 25 -14.51 -1.64 4.62
CA ARG A 25 -14.05 -0.28 4.37
C ARG A 25 -14.37 0.60 5.59
N ILE A 26 -13.34 1.22 6.14
CA ILE A 26 -13.37 2.13 7.29
C ILE A 26 -13.24 3.57 6.79
N SER A 27 -14.09 4.49 7.24
CA SER A 27 -14.07 5.89 6.82
C SER A 27 -13.07 6.71 7.65
N LEU A 28 -12.03 7.24 7.01
CA LEU A 28 -11.08 8.12 7.69
C LEU A 28 -11.78 9.38 8.22
N ARG A 29 -12.69 9.99 7.45
CA ARG A 29 -13.48 11.15 7.88
C ARG A 29 -14.17 10.91 9.23
N LYS A 30 -14.83 9.76 9.38
CA LYS A 30 -15.51 9.39 10.63
C LYS A 30 -14.53 9.13 11.78
N LEU A 31 -13.38 8.51 11.50
CA LEU A 31 -12.33 8.33 12.50
C LEU A 31 -11.79 9.69 12.99
N LEU A 32 -11.55 10.64 12.08
CA LEU A 32 -11.09 11.99 12.42
C LEU A 32 -12.13 12.77 13.24
N SER A 33 -13.43 12.50 13.06
CA SER A 33 -14.50 13.06 13.90
C SER A 33 -14.74 12.27 15.19
N CYS A 34 -13.89 11.30 15.53
CA CYS A 34 -14.02 10.42 16.70
C CYS A 34 -15.38 9.70 16.79
N ASP A 35 -15.94 9.30 15.64
CA ASP A 35 -17.17 8.52 15.58
C ASP A 35 -16.97 7.16 16.28
N LYS A 36 -17.73 6.93 17.36
CA LYS A 36 -17.54 5.76 18.23
C LYS A 36 -17.78 4.44 17.52
N ASP A 37 -18.74 4.40 16.60
CA ASP A 37 -19.08 3.19 15.87
C ASP A 37 -17.98 2.85 14.86
N GLU A 38 -17.44 3.85 14.17
CA GLU A 38 -16.34 3.64 13.22
C GLU A 38 -15.04 3.23 13.91
N VAL A 39 -14.73 3.81 15.08
CA VAL A 39 -13.60 3.39 15.92
C VAL A 39 -13.77 1.92 16.34
N LYS A 40 -14.97 1.53 16.78
CA LYS A 40 -15.24 0.13 17.12
C LYS A 40 -15.05 -0.78 15.90
N ARG A 41 -15.54 -0.38 14.72
CA ARG A 41 -15.37 -1.15 13.48
C ARG A 41 -13.89 -1.33 13.10
N LEU A 42 -13.06 -0.31 13.30
CA LEU A 42 -11.62 -0.39 13.09
C LEU A 42 -10.97 -1.43 14.02
N VAL A 43 -11.26 -1.36 15.32
CA VAL A 43 -10.73 -2.32 16.32
C VAL A 43 -11.15 -3.74 15.98
N ASP A 44 -12.45 -3.95 15.73
CA ASP A 44 -12.99 -5.26 15.35
C ASP A 44 -12.31 -5.81 14.07
N ALA A 45 -11.99 -4.95 13.09
CA ALA A 45 -11.33 -5.35 11.85
C ALA A 45 -9.89 -5.81 12.11
N CYS A 46 -9.15 -5.08 12.94
CA CYS A 46 -7.79 -5.43 13.36
C CYS A 46 -7.76 -6.76 14.13
N GLU A 47 -8.71 -6.98 15.05
CA GLU A 47 -8.72 -8.18 15.90
C GLU A 47 -9.19 -9.45 15.19
N LYS A 48 -10.16 -9.33 14.26
CA LYS A 48 -10.81 -10.50 13.64
C LYS A 48 -10.18 -10.89 12.31
N ILE A 49 -9.97 -9.92 11.43
CA ILE A 49 -9.50 -10.16 10.05
C ILE A 49 -8.03 -9.78 9.91
N GLY A 50 -7.58 -8.76 10.64
CA GLY A 50 -6.24 -8.18 10.50
C GLY A 50 -6.07 -7.33 9.24
N PHE A 51 -7.16 -7.04 8.52
CA PHE A 51 -7.14 -6.30 7.26
C PHE A 51 -8.42 -5.48 7.04
N PHE A 52 -8.27 -4.29 6.48
CA PHE A 52 -9.36 -3.40 6.04
C PHE A 52 -8.86 -2.39 5.00
N TYR A 53 -9.76 -1.79 4.24
CA TYR A 53 -9.48 -0.59 3.45
C TYR A 53 -9.81 0.65 4.26
N LEU A 54 -8.92 1.63 4.24
CA LEU A 54 -9.20 2.97 4.75
C LEU A 54 -9.70 3.84 3.59
N ASP A 55 -10.90 4.38 3.73
CA ASP A 55 -11.49 5.33 2.79
C ASP A 55 -11.01 6.74 3.11
N LEU A 56 -10.17 7.29 2.23
CA LEU A 56 -9.59 8.62 2.34
C LEU A 56 -10.48 9.72 1.72
N GLN A 57 -11.59 9.35 1.07
CA GLN A 57 -12.48 10.33 0.43
C GLN A 57 -13.10 11.28 1.47
N ASP A 58 -13.26 12.55 1.09
CA ASP A 58 -13.86 13.61 1.90
C ASP A 58 -13.20 13.81 3.29
N ALA A 59 -11.95 13.39 3.48
CA ALA A 59 -11.21 13.50 4.74
C ALA A 59 -10.43 14.83 4.89
N GLY A 60 -10.92 15.92 4.28
CA GLY A 60 -10.27 17.23 4.34
C GLY A 60 -8.91 17.26 3.64
N SER A 61 -7.92 17.93 4.24
CA SER A 61 -6.56 18.04 3.68
C SER A 61 -5.84 16.70 3.49
N VAL A 62 -6.33 15.61 4.10
CA VAL A 62 -5.78 14.26 3.90
C VAL A 62 -6.09 13.72 2.50
N SER A 63 -7.02 14.34 1.75
CA SER A 63 -7.24 13.98 0.34
C SER A 63 -6.00 14.23 -0.54
N LEU A 64 -5.11 15.15 -0.14
CA LEU A 64 -3.86 15.42 -0.86
C LEU A 64 -2.92 14.21 -0.91
N ILE A 65 -3.04 13.26 0.03
CA ILE A 65 -2.26 12.01 0.01
C ILE A 65 -2.55 11.20 -1.26
N LEU A 66 -3.76 11.29 -1.82
CA LEU A 66 -4.08 10.61 -3.07
C LEU A 66 -3.34 11.25 -4.26
N ASP A 67 -3.25 12.58 -4.30
CA ASP A 67 -2.50 13.31 -5.32
C ASP A 67 -1.00 13.02 -5.20
N ASP A 68 -0.45 13.04 -3.98
CA ASP A 68 0.94 12.67 -3.70
C ASP A 68 1.25 11.21 -4.11
N ALA A 69 0.30 10.29 -3.91
CA ALA A 69 0.45 8.90 -4.31
C ALA A 69 0.48 8.77 -5.84
N ASP A 70 -0.38 9.50 -6.56
CA ASP A 70 -0.40 9.51 -8.03
C ASP A 70 0.92 10.06 -8.60
N GLU A 71 1.45 11.14 -8.02
CA GLU A 71 2.77 11.68 -8.38
C GLU A 71 3.89 10.66 -8.10
N LEU A 72 3.86 10.01 -6.93
CA LEU A 72 4.84 8.99 -6.58
C LEU A 72 4.78 7.79 -7.54
N PHE A 73 3.60 7.39 -8.01
CA PHE A 73 3.46 6.34 -9.02
C PHE A 73 4.06 6.74 -10.36
N ALA A 74 3.87 7.99 -10.79
CA ALA A 74 4.47 8.51 -12.02
C ALA A 74 6.01 8.50 -11.94
N ILE A 75 6.57 9.03 -10.84
CA ILE A 75 8.01 9.03 -10.58
C ILE A 75 8.55 7.60 -10.52
N SER A 76 7.85 6.70 -9.83
CA SER A 76 8.24 5.29 -9.70
C SER A 76 8.33 4.61 -11.07
N LYS A 77 7.35 4.87 -11.95
CA LYS A 77 7.35 4.33 -13.32
C LYS A 77 8.55 4.81 -14.13
N GLU A 78 8.89 6.10 -14.03
CA GLU A 78 10.07 6.64 -14.69
C GLU A 78 11.36 6.02 -14.16
N PHE A 79 11.49 5.92 -12.83
CA PHE A 79 12.65 5.31 -12.19
C PHE A 79 12.83 3.84 -12.58
N TYR A 80 11.78 3.02 -12.54
CA TYR A 80 11.89 1.60 -12.84
C TYR A 80 12.12 1.31 -14.33
N ASN A 81 11.81 2.25 -15.22
CA ASN A 81 12.16 2.20 -16.64
C ASN A 81 13.66 2.48 -16.93
N LEU A 82 14.43 2.96 -15.95
CA LEU A 82 15.87 3.13 -16.09
C LEU A 82 16.58 1.77 -16.28
N SER A 83 17.78 1.80 -16.84
CA SER A 83 18.61 0.60 -16.96
C SER A 83 18.93 0.03 -15.58
N LEU A 84 19.15 -1.29 -15.51
CA LEU A 84 19.57 -1.91 -14.25
C LEU A 84 20.87 -1.29 -13.73
N GLU A 85 21.82 -0.97 -14.61
CA GLU A 85 23.07 -0.29 -14.24
C GLU A 85 22.82 1.03 -13.49
N GLU A 86 21.88 1.84 -13.98
CA GLU A 86 21.53 3.10 -13.33
C GLU A 86 20.86 2.85 -11.97
N LYS A 87 19.88 1.93 -11.91
CA LYS A 87 19.17 1.59 -10.67
C LYS A 87 20.11 1.05 -9.59
N MET A 88 21.12 0.26 -9.99
CA MET A 88 22.11 -0.32 -9.07
C MET A 88 22.99 0.73 -8.38
N LYS A 89 23.11 1.96 -8.91
CA LYS A 89 23.80 3.06 -8.21
C LYS A 89 23.13 3.45 -6.89
N TYR A 90 21.85 3.11 -6.75
CA TYR A 90 21.05 3.37 -5.55
C TYR A 90 20.94 2.15 -4.64
N ASP A 91 21.64 1.03 -4.92
CA ASP A 91 21.70 -0.08 -3.97
C ASP A 91 22.78 0.15 -2.91
N PHE A 92 22.33 0.43 -1.68
CA PHE A 92 23.20 0.63 -0.53
C PHE A 92 23.33 -0.61 0.37
N SER A 93 22.99 -1.80 -0.15
CA SER A 93 23.11 -3.07 0.57
C SER A 93 24.52 -3.34 1.07
N ALA A 94 25.55 -3.00 0.28
CA ALA A 94 26.95 -3.12 0.66
C ALA A 94 27.32 -2.26 1.88
N GLN A 95 26.58 -1.17 2.12
CA GLN A 95 26.72 -0.30 3.29
C GLN A 95 25.86 -0.77 4.47
N LYS A 96 25.30 -1.99 4.40
CA LYS A 96 24.34 -2.55 5.37
C LYS A 96 23.09 -1.68 5.55
N SER A 97 22.73 -0.93 4.52
CA SER A 97 21.53 -0.09 4.52
C SER A 97 20.37 -0.77 3.82
N TYR A 98 19.19 -0.69 4.45
CA TYR A 98 17.93 -1.07 3.83
C TYR A 98 17.41 -0.02 2.86
N PHE A 99 17.93 1.21 2.92
CA PHE A 99 17.55 2.32 2.04
C PHE A 99 17.97 2.05 0.59
N GLY A 100 17.21 2.63 -0.33
CA GLY A 100 17.50 2.63 -1.76
C GLY A 100 16.99 1.39 -2.49
N TYR A 101 17.52 1.19 -3.68
CA TYR A 101 17.07 0.18 -4.63
C TYR A 101 17.44 -1.25 -4.20
N LYS A 102 16.54 -2.20 -4.48
CA LYS A 102 16.74 -3.64 -4.38
C LYS A 102 16.30 -4.29 -5.69
N ALA A 103 17.25 -4.91 -6.36
CA ALA A 103 17.02 -5.63 -7.60
C ALA A 103 16.17 -6.88 -7.37
N GLN A 104 15.54 -7.35 -8.45
CA GLN A 104 14.80 -8.59 -8.44
C GLN A 104 15.66 -9.78 -8.00
N GLY A 105 15.11 -10.57 -7.09
CA GLY A 105 15.76 -11.77 -6.55
C GLY A 105 16.80 -11.49 -5.46
N ALA A 106 16.88 -10.24 -4.98
CA ALA A 106 17.72 -9.88 -3.84
C ALA A 106 17.31 -10.58 -2.54
N VAL A 107 16.02 -10.94 -2.39
CA VAL A 107 15.44 -11.47 -1.15
C VAL A 107 14.96 -12.91 -1.34
N VAL A 108 15.17 -13.73 -0.31
CA VAL A 108 14.57 -15.08 -0.20
C VAL A 108 13.22 -14.96 0.49
N VAL A 109 12.15 -15.43 -0.15
CA VAL A 109 10.76 -15.23 0.30
C VAL A 109 10.14 -16.44 1.00
N ASP A 110 10.81 -17.60 0.97
CA ASP A 110 10.34 -18.82 1.62
C ASP A 110 11.50 -19.71 2.10
N SER A 111 11.16 -20.75 2.85
CA SER A 111 12.12 -21.73 3.39
C SER A 111 12.77 -22.59 2.31
N ALA A 112 12.23 -22.63 1.09
CA ALA A 112 12.79 -23.37 -0.03
C ALA A 112 13.90 -22.58 -0.75
N GLY A 113 14.12 -21.32 -0.39
CA GLY A 113 15.12 -20.47 -1.04
C GLY A 113 14.59 -19.74 -2.27
N THR A 114 13.27 -19.70 -2.49
CA THR A 114 12.67 -19.00 -3.63
C THR A 114 13.04 -17.52 -3.56
N ARG A 115 13.49 -16.98 -4.70
CA ARG A 115 13.82 -15.57 -4.86
C ARG A 115 12.59 -14.75 -5.21
N ASP A 116 12.51 -13.54 -4.68
CA ASP A 116 11.45 -12.60 -5.00
C ASP A 116 11.41 -12.29 -6.52
N ARG A 117 10.26 -11.81 -6.98
CA ARG A 117 10.04 -11.42 -8.38
C ARG A 117 9.67 -9.95 -8.53
N ASN A 118 10.05 -9.13 -7.56
CA ASN A 118 9.81 -7.70 -7.59
C ASN A 118 11.13 -6.95 -7.55
N GLU A 119 11.15 -5.74 -8.06
CA GLU A 119 12.16 -4.77 -7.64
C GLU A 119 11.50 -3.76 -6.70
N SER A 120 12.27 -3.20 -5.78
CA SER A 120 11.75 -2.24 -4.80
C SER A 120 12.74 -1.12 -4.55
N TYR A 121 12.22 0.01 -4.07
CA TYR A 121 12.99 1.15 -3.62
C TYR A 121 12.51 1.52 -2.23
N ASN A 122 13.37 1.31 -1.24
CA ASN A 122 13.03 1.60 0.14
C ASN A 122 13.36 3.05 0.46
N VAL A 123 12.31 3.83 0.74
CA VAL A 123 12.43 5.18 1.27
C VAL A 123 12.42 5.11 2.79
N LEU A 124 13.47 5.62 3.43
CA LEU A 124 13.56 5.75 4.87
C LEU A 124 13.49 7.23 5.22
N ILE A 125 12.55 7.63 6.07
CA ILE A 125 12.64 8.93 6.72
C ILE A 125 13.65 8.78 7.86
N LEU A 126 14.87 9.26 7.64
CA LEU A 126 15.74 9.61 8.76
C LEU A 126 15.08 10.81 9.44
N VAL A 127 14.24 10.55 10.45
CA VAL A 127 13.95 11.58 11.44
C VAL A 127 15.28 11.81 12.13
N ALA A 128 16.00 12.84 11.70
CA ALA A 128 17.16 13.32 12.43
C ALA A 128 16.62 13.74 13.80
N ALA A 129 16.70 12.83 14.77
CA ALA A 129 16.45 13.12 16.16
C ALA A 129 17.50 14.17 16.55
N HIS A 130 17.13 15.45 16.45
CA HIS A 130 17.76 16.49 17.24
C HIS A 130 17.26 16.24 18.67
N LEU A 131 17.98 15.37 19.38
CA LEU A 131 18.05 15.33 20.83
C LEU A 131 19.28 16.13 21.26
#